data_AF-A0A940N227-F1
#
_entry.id   AF-A0A940N227-F1
#
_cell.length_a   1.000
_cell.length_b   1.000
_cell.length_c   1.000
_cell.angle_alpha   90.00
_cell.angle_beta   90.00
_cell.angle_gamma   90.00
#
_symmetry.space_group_name_H-M   'P 1'
#
loop_
_entity.id
_entity.type
_entity.pdbx_description
1 polymer ?
#
loop_
_entity_poly.entity_id
_entity_poly.type
_entity_poly.pdbx_seq_one_letter_code
_entity_poly.pdbx_strand_id
1 'polypeptide(L)'
;MTFRLLPAGLLAGLMLLAAPAAITSARAQEAAIPAALGGAWFQGGCAAPTAMLALSARGAARIPAGETGRLLRFTEARALPSGWTMATARGPEAPRLMLRAAKVEGGDGLETAEPANKTRDDRLPGDAPVTAWHRCPATPLPFAAQGEGLAFLGAIEVLEAACGPGTGGVADCAAALIRVGDVSGDKLLGPAELARLFRGASWLLSLQAEVSPELSGLAGAAGALGAVAGARLMVESLDYDGDGRLSARELVQDRAVLATGGEARGRPLALERLSEGVALMRGIVEGLMGGEE
;
A
#
# COMPACT_ATOMS: atom_id res chain seq x y z
N MET A 1 11.69 -88.06 21.22
CA MET A 1 10.68 -87.12 21.74
C MET A 1 11.34 -85.76 21.91
N THR A 2 11.17 -84.87 20.94
CA THR A 2 11.71 -83.51 20.94
C THR A 2 10.53 -82.54 21.05
N PHE A 3 10.44 -81.85 22.17
CA PHE A 3 9.35 -80.91 22.47
C PHE A 3 9.73 -79.49 22.06
N ARG A 4 8.73 -78.82 21.48
CA ARG A 4 8.67 -77.39 21.12
C ARG A 4 8.89 -76.48 22.34
N LEU A 5 9.32 -75.24 22.10
CA LEU A 5 8.73 -74.00 22.64
C LEU A 5 9.36 -72.74 21.97
N LEU A 6 8.49 -71.88 21.44
CA LEU A 6 8.62 -70.43 21.16
C LEU A 6 7.57 -69.74 22.08
N PRO A 7 7.44 -68.40 22.19
CA PRO A 7 8.40 -67.27 22.24
C PRO A 7 8.04 -66.24 23.37
N ALA A 8 8.90 -65.27 23.69
CA ALA A 8 8.56 -64.01 24.38
C ALA A 8 9.79 -63.07 24.30
N GLY A 9 9.72 -61.77 23.98
CA GLY A 9 8.59 -60.90 23.72
C GLY A 9 9.02 -59.73 22.83
N LEU A 10 8.07 -59.31 22.01
CA LEU A 10 8.07 -58.13 21.15
C LEU A 10 7.88 -56.90 22.05
N LEU A 11 8.92 -56.09 22.25
CA LEU A 11 8.81 -54.79 22.90
C LEU A 11 8.51 -53.74 21.83
N ALA A 12 7.28 -53.24 21.91
CA ALA A 12 6.67 -52.25 21.04
C ALA A 12 7.45 -50.93 21.03
N GLY A 13 8.26 -50.72 19.99
CA GLY A 13 8.77 -49.42 19.57
C GLY A 13 7.90 -48.87 18.45
N LEU A 14 6.65 -48.50 18.76
CA LEU A 14 5.76 -47.87 17.79
C LEU A 14 6.08 -46.37 17.73
N MET A 15 6.71 -45.99 16.62
CA MET A 15 6.98 -44.62 16.21
C MET A 15 5.73 -43.74 16.31
N LEU A 16 5.74 -42.79 17.24
CA LEU A 16 4.94 -41.56 17.13
C LEU A 16 5.62 -40.63 16.11
N LEU A 17 5.47 -40.95 14.83
CA LEU A 17 5.62 -39.98 13.73
C LEU A 17 4.29 -39.24 13.59
N ALA A 18 4.00 -38.35 14.54
CA ALA A 18 2.95 -37.36 14.38
C ALA A 18 3.47 -36.31 13.39
N ALA A 19 3.20 -36.53 12.10
CA ALA A 19 3.37 -35.49 11.10
C ALA A 19 2.54 -34.27 11.54
N PRO A 20 3.13 -33.07 11.69
CA PRO A 20 2.33 -31.88 11.89
C PRO A 20 1.50 -31.72 10.63
N ALA A 21 0.20 -31.97 10.74
CA ALA A 21 -0.74 -31.55 9.72
C ALA A 21 -0.53 -30.06 9.54
N ALA A 22 0.12 -29.67 8.45
CA ALA A 22 0.22 -28.29 8.04
C ALA A 22 -1.22 -27.84 7.82
N ILE A 23 -1.77 -27.14 8.82
CA ILE A 23 -3.00 -26.38 8.68
C ILE A 23 -2.64 -25.30 7.67
N THR A 24 -2.82 -25.62 6.39
CA THR A 24 -2.92 -24.63 5.33
C THR A 24 -4.20 -23.86 5.63
N SER A 25 -4.06 -22.85 6.48
CA SER A 25 -5.04 -21.79 6.61
C SER A 25 -5.17 -21.18 5.22
N ALA A 26 -6.11 -21.70 4.44
CA ALA A 26 -6.65 -21.02 3.28
C ALA A 26 -7.27 -19.75 3.84
N ARG A 27 -6.45 -18.70 4.00
CA ARG A 27 -6.93 -17.36 4.26
C ARG A 27 -7.90 -17.10 3.12
N ALA A 28 -9.18 -17.03 3.46
CA ALA A 28 -10.21 -16.59 2.54
C ALA A 28 -9.66 -15.34 1.88
N GLN A 29 -9.44 -15.42 0.57
CA GLN A 29 -8.86 -14.36 -0.23
C GLN A 29 -9.70 -13.12 0.05
N GLU A 30 -9.14 -12.14 0.77
CA GLU A 30 -9.85 -10.92 1.17
C GLU A 30 -10.50 -10.37 -0.09
N ALA A 31 -11.84 -10.38 -0.10
CA ALA A 31 -12.56 -9.99 -1.31
C ALA A 31 -12.21 -8.53 -1.61
N ALA A 32 -11.79 -8.30 -2.85
CA ALA A 32 -11.34 -7.02 -3.35
C ALA A 32 -12.50 -6.25 -3.98
N ILE A 33 -12.33 -4.94 -4.16
CA ILE A 33 -13.24 -4.17 -5.02
C ILE A 33 -13.24 -4.77 -6.44
N PRO A 34 -14.40 -4.99 -7.07
CA PRO A 34 -14.47 -5.45 -8.45
C PRO A 34 -13.67 -4.54 -9.38
N ALA A 35 -12.79 -5.13 -10.21
CA ALA A 35 -11.91 -4.38 -11.10
C ALA A 35 -12.64 -3.38 -12.02
N ALA A 36 -13.87 -3.72 -12.43
CA ALA A 36 -14.72 -2.84 -13.25
C ALA A 36 -15.07 -1.50 -12.58
N LEU A 37 -15.07 -1.44 -11.24
CA LEU A 37 -15.30 -0.23 -10.47
C LEU A 37 -14.01 0.58 -10.26
N GLY A 38 -12.83 0.02 -10.53
CA GLY A 38 -11.55 0.68 -10.31
C GLY A 38 -11.28 1.88 -11.22
N GLY A 39 -10.27 2.66 -10.87
CA GLY A 39 -9.79 3.83 -11.62
C GLY A 39 -10.30 5.16 -11.06
N ALA A 40 -10.14 6.21 -11.86
CA ALA A 40 -10.55 7.57 -11.52
C ALA A 40 -12.01 7.83 -11.92
N TRP A 41 -12.74 8.45 -11.00
CA TRP A 41 -14.12 8.88 -11.13
C TRP A 41 -14.25 10.32 -10.67
N PHE A 42 -15.18 11.07 -11.26
CA PHE A 42 -15.32 12.51 -11.03
C PHE A 42 -16.75 12.86 -10.64
N GLN A 43 -16.88 13.87 -9.77
CA GLN A 43 -18.14 14.53 -9.42
C GLN A 43 -18.21 15.89 -10.13
N GLY A 44 -19.41 16.33 -10.50
CA GLY A 44 -19.61 17.56 -11.29
C GLY A 44 -19.63 17.28 -12.79
N GLY A 45 -19.12 18.19 -13.61
CA GLY A 45 -18.90 17.96 -15.05
C GLY A 45 -17.41 17.93 -15.38
N CYS A 46 -17.00 17.27 -16.46
CA CYS A 46 -15.57 17.12 -16.80
C CYS A 46 -14.82 18.43 -17.03
N ALA A 47 -15.50 19.52 -17.40
CA ALA A 47 -14.89 20.85 -17.55
C ALA A 47 -14.69 21.58 -16.21
N ALA A 48 -15.46 21.21 -15.18
CA ALA A 48 -15.44 21.83 -13.86
C ALA A 48 -15.79 20.78 -12.79
N PRO A 49 -14.92 19.78 -12.56
CA PRO A 49 -15.19 18.75 -11.56
C PRO A 49 -15.03 19.34 -10.15
N THR A 50 -15.87 18.89 -9.23
CA THR A 50 -15.83 19.33 -7.83
C THR A 50 -15.05 18.37 -6.93
N ALA A 51 -14.93 17.11 -7.34
CA ALA A 51 -14.16 16.10 -6.65
C ALA A 51 -13.70 14.98 -7.59
N MET A 52 -12.65 14.28 -7.18
CA MET A 52 -12.19 13.02 -7.76
C MET A 52 -12.24 11.91 -6.72
N LEU A 53 -12.66 10.71 -7.14
CA LEU A 53 -12.53 9.47 -6.40
C LEU A 53 -11.62 8.54 -7.21
N ALA A 54 -10.45 8.22 -6.67
CA ALA A 54 -9.59 7.18 -7.22
C ALA A 54 -9.79 5.89 -6.44
N LEU A 55 -10.29 4.85 -7.11
CA LEU A 55 -10.63 3.57 -6.52
C LEU A 55 -9.66 2.49 -7.01
N SER A 56 -9.08 1.74 -6.08
CA SER A 56 -8.23 0.58 -6.34
C SER A 56 -8.86 -0.69 -5.72
N ALA A 57 -8.20 -1.84 -5.82
CA ALA A 57 -8.74 -3.10 -5.29
C ALA A 57 -8.90 -3.06 -3.75
N ARG A 58 -8.05 -2.28 -3.08
CA ARG A 58 -7.89 -2.21 -1.61
C ARG A 58 -7.88 -0.79 -1.06
N GLY A 59 -8.28 0.22 -1.83
CA GLY A 59 -8.41 1.56 -1.29
C GLY A 59 -9.22 2.53 -2.14
N ALA A 60 -9.57 3.65 -1.52
CA ALA A 60 -10.20 4.78 -2.16
C ALA A 60 -9.52 6.07 -1.70
N ALA A 61 -9.11 6.92 -2.63
CA ALA A 61 -8.69 8.28 -2.36
C ALA A 61 -9.76 9.25 -2.88
N ARG A 62 -10.39 10.00 -1.98
CA ARG A 62 -11.33 11.07 -2.34
C ARG A 62 -10.63 12.42 -2.22
N ILE A 63 -10.67 13.21 -3.29
CA ILE A 63 -9.95 14.47 -3.41
C ILE A 63 -10.91 15.55 -3.89
N PRO A 64 -11.41 16.41 -3.00
CA PRO A 64 -12.17 17.60 -3.39
C PRO A 64 -11.26 18.59 -4.14
N ALA A 65 -11.82 19.41 -5.03
CA ALA A 65 -11.03 20.35 -5.84
C ALA A 65 -10.34 21.48 -5.03
N GLY A 66 -10.73 21.69 -3.77
CA GLY A 66 -10.19 22.76 -2.92
C GLY A 66 -10.12 22.41 -1.42
N GLU A 67 -10.24 21.13 -1.07
CA GLU A 67 -10.19 20.69 0.33
C GLU A 67 -9.19 19.54 0.48
N THR A 68 -8.91 19.18 1.73
CA THR A 68 -8.05 18.05 2.07
C THR A 68 -8.66 16.75 1.55
N GLY A 69 -7.85 15.98 0.82
CA GLY A 69 -8.25 14.65 0.39
C GLY A 69 -8.17 13.64 1.54
N ARG A 70 -8.89 12.53 1.39
CA ARG A 70 -8.93 11.44 2.37
C ARG A 70 -8.59 10.12 1.69
N LEU A 71 -7.76 9.32 2.35
CA LEU A 71 -7.47 7.94 1.93
C LEU A 71 -8.18 6.93 2.84
N LEU A 72 -8.92 6.01 2.22
CA LEU A 72 -9.44 4.81 2.85
C LEU A 72 -8.63 3.60 2.37
N ARG A 73 -7.99 2.88 3.29
CA ARG A 73 -7.33 1.58 3.02
C ARG A 73 -8.23 0.45 3.50
N PHE A 74 -8.79 -0.30 2.57
CA PHE A 74 -9.75 -1.36 2.84
C PHE A 74 -9.05 -2.59 3.42
N THR A 75 -9.64 -3.15 4.46
CA THR A 75 -9.28 -4.46 5.00
C THR A 75 -10.12 -5.57 4.41
N GLU A 76 -11.38 -5.29 4.15
CA GLU A 76 -12.34 -6.26 3.63
C GLU A 76 -13.23 -5.53 2.62
N ALA A 77 -13.59 -6.21 1.54
CA ALA A 77 -14.74 -5.86 0.74
C ALA A 77 -15.64 -7.08 0.57
N ARG A 78 -16.96 -6.86 0.44
CA ARG A 78 -17.91 -7.94 0.18
C ARG A 78 -19.08 -7.45 -0.65
N ALA A 79 -19.59 -8.32 -1.53
CA ALA A 79 -20.81 -8.07 -2.25
C ALA A 79 -22.03 -8.27 -1.32
N LEU A 80 -23.03 -7.40 -1.46
CA LEU A 80 -24.31 -7.48 -0.77
C LEU A 80 -25.41 -7.87 -1.76
N PRO A 81 -26.49 -8.54 -1.31
CA PRO A 81 -27.61 -8.93 -2.17
C PRO A 81 -28.30 -7.76 -2.88
N SER A 82 -28.18 -6.55 -2.35
CA SER A 82 -28.72 -5.31 -2.91
C SER A 82 -27.92 -4.77 -4.12
N GLY A 83 -26.88 -5.47 -4.57
CA GLY A 83 -26.01 -5.05 -5.67
C GLY A 83 -24.88 -4.10 -5.27
N TRP A 84 -24.80 -3.73 -3.98
CA TRP A 84 -23.71 -2.94 -3.43
C TRP A 84 -22.50 -3.82 -3.10
N THR A 85 -21.30 -3.30 -3.31
CA THR A 85 -20.08 -3.79 -2.67
C THR A 85 -19.79 -2.91 -1.46
N MET A 86 -19.66 -3.49 -0.27
CA MET A 86 -19.26 -2.76 0.93
C MET A 86 -17.81 -3.06 1.23
N ALA A 87 -16.99 -2.01 1.35
CA ALA A 87 -15.62 -2.08 1.82
C ALA A 87 -15.49 -1.42 3.20
N THR A 88 -14.73 -2.06 4.09
CA THR A 88 -14.42 -1.54 5.43
C THR A 88 -12.95 -1.14 5.47
N ALA A 89 -12.63 0.04 5.99
CA ALA A 89 -11.26 0.48 6.19
C ALA A 89 -10.83 0.45 7.67
N ARG A 90 -9.52 0.50 7.94
CA ARG A 90 -8.99 0.73 9.31
C ARG A 90 -9.06 2.22 9.66
N GLY A 91 -9.15 2.51 10.95
CA GLY A 91 -9.11 3.86 11.51
C GLY A 91 -9.97 3.97 12.77
N PRO A 92 -9.89 5.09 13.51
CA PRO A 92 -10.68 5.31 14.72
C PRO A 92 -12.20 5.23 14.46
N GLU A 93 -12.62 5.50 13.22
CA GLU A 93 -14.01 5.39 12.78
C GLU A 93 -14.30 4.13 11.94
N ALA A 94 -13.29 3.33 11.58
CA ALA A 94 -13.42 2.16 10.69
C ALA A 94 -14.45 2.35 9.55
N PRO A 95 -14.27 3.37 8.69
CA PRO A 95 -15.32 3.83 7.80
C PRO A 95 -15.71 2.74 6.81
N ARG A 96 -17.01 2.69 6.52
CA ARG A 96 -17.59 1.80 5.52
C ARG A 96 -17.84 2.62 4.25
N LEU A 97 -17.29 2.16 3.13
CA LEU A 97 -17.60 2.71 1.81
C LEU A 97 -18.41 1.68 1.03
N MET A 98 -19.63 2.03 0.67
CA MET A 98 -20.46 1.25 -0.24
C MET A 98 -20.28 1.77 -1.66
N LEU A 99 -20.17 0.86 -2.62
CA LEU A 99 -19.90 1.12 -4.03
C LEU A 99 -20.86 0.30 -4.89
N ARG A 100 -21.44 0.87 -5.95
CA ARG A 100 -22.12 0.09 -6.99
C ARG A 100 -21.96 0.72 -8.36
N ALA A 101 -21.93 -0.12 -9.39
CA ALA A 101 -22.05 0.37 -10.75
C ALA A 101 -23.40 1.07 -10.93
N ALA A 102 -23.39 2.18 -11.64
CA ALA A 102 -24.57 2.95 -12.01
C ALA A 102 -24.54 3.27 -13.50
N LYS A 103 -25.65 3.77 -14.03
CA LYS A 103 -25.70 4.37 -15.35
C LYS A 103 -25.92 5.87 -15.19
N VAL A 104 -25.05 6.65 -15.80
CA VAL A 104 -25.17 8.10 -15.89
C VAL A 104 -25.50 8.46 -17.33
N GLU A 105 -26.06 9.64 -17.54
CA GLU A 105 -26.25 10.16 -18.90
C GLU A 105 -24.90 10.19 -19.62
N GLY A 106 -24.80 9.44 -20.73
CA GLY A 106 -23.57 9.35 -21.52
C GLY A 106 -22.58 8.24 -21.15
N GLY A 107 -22.87 7.33 -20.20
CA GLY A 107 -22.01 6.15 -20.03
C GLY A 107 -22.10 5.42 -18.68
N ASP A 108 -20.98 4.80 -18.30
CA ASP A 108 -20.82 4.10 -17.03
C ASP A 108 -20.65 5.10 -15.88
N GLY A 109 -21.38 4.84 -14.81
CA GLY A 109 -21.33 5.60 -13.57
C GLY A 109 -20.91 4.73 -12.39
N LEU A 110 -20.56 5.40 -11.31
CA LEU A 110 -20.35 4.80 -10.00
C LEU A 110 -21.21 5.55 -9.00
N GLU A 111 -21.83 4.83 -8.08
CA GLU A 111 -22.46 5.42 -6.91
C GLU A 111 -21.74 4.97 -5.66
N THR A 112 -21.61 5.89 -4.70
CA THR A 112 -21.00 5.61 -3.40
C THR A 112 -21.85 6.12 -2.25
N ALA A 113 -21.83 5.42 -1.13
CA ALA A 113 -22.43 5.87 0.13
C ALA A 113 -21.52 5.53 1.31
N GLU A 114 -21.42 6.44 2.28
CA GLU A 114 -20.68 6.22 3.54
C GLU A 114 -21.67 6.12 4.71
N PRO A 115 -22.19 4.92 5.01
CA PRO A 115 -23.13 4.72 6.11
C PRO A 115 -22.48 4.95 7.46
N ALA A 116 -23.23 5.56 8.38
CA ALA A 116 -22.80 5.75 9.76
C ALA A 116 -22.35 4.42 10.40
N ASN A 117 -21.32 4.43 11.25
CA ASN A 117 -20.73 3.21 11.84
C ASN A 117 -21.74 2.31 12.58
N LYS A 118 -22.81 2.89 13.11
CA LYS A 118 -23.86 2.19 13.86
C LYS A 118 -25.03 1.70 12.98
N THR A 119 -25.02 1.96 11.68
CA THR A 119 -26.04 1.44 10.76
C THR A 119 -25.94 -0.08 10.71
N ARG A 120 -27.05 -0.77 11.00
CA ARG A 120 -27.13 -2.23 10.93
C ARG A 120 -26.93 -2.72 9.50
N ASP A 121 -26.28 -3.87 9.34
CA ASP A 121 -25.93 -4.43 8.03
C ASP A 121 -27.16 -4.73 7.15
N ASP A 122 -28.28 -5.16 7.74
CA ASP A 122 -29.54 -5.43 7.04
C ASP A 122 -30.28 -4.17 6.57
N ARG A 123 -29.82 -2.99 7.01
CA ARG A 123 -30.39 -1.69 6.63
C ARG A 123 -29.50 -0.88 5.71
N LEU A 124 -28.33 -1.39 5.32
CA LEU A 124 -27.39 -0.67 4.47
C LEU A 124 -28.00 -0.37 3.07
N PRO A 125 -27.75 0.82 2.48
CA PRO A 125 -26.93 1.93 3.00
C PRO A 125 -27.62 2.82 4.06
N GLY A 126 -28.88 2.57 4.38
CA GLY A 126 -29.68 3.38 5.30
C GLY A 126 -30.04 4.72 4.68
N ASP A 127 -30.02 5.78 5.49
CA ASP A 127 -30.26 7.15 5.05
C ASP A 127 -28.97 7.87 4.60
N ALA A 128 -27.89 7.10 4.36
CA ALA A 128 -26.61 7.67 3.92
C ALA A 128 -26.77 8.33 2.53
N PRO A 129 -26.28 9.57 2.34
CA PRO A 129 -26.38 10.24 1.06
C PRO A 129 -25.58 9.48 -0.01
N VAL A 130 -26.21 9.28 -1.17
CA VAL A 130 -25.57 8.66 -2.34
C VAL A 130 -24.87 9.74 -3.15
N THR A 131 -23.58 9.55 -3.39
CA THR A 131 -22.79 10.37 -4.31
C THR A 131 -22.68 9.66 -5.65
N ALA A 132 -23.05 10.35 -6.73
CA ALA A 132 -22.88 9.86 -8.10
C ALA A 132 -21.57 10.36 -8.71
N TRP A 133 -20.92 9.48 -9.46
CA TRP A 133 -19.66 9.73 -10.12
C TRP A 133 -19.70 9.26 -11.58
N HIS A 134 -18.89 9.88 -12.42
CA HIS A 134 -18.76 9.55 -13.84
C HIS A 134 -17.29 9.51 -14.25
N ARG A 135 -17.01 8.94 -15.42
CA ARG A 135 -15.67 8.99 -16.03
C ARG A 135 -15.56 10.21 -16.94
N CYS A 136 -14.35 10.76 -17.02
CA CYS A 136 -14.01 11.80 -18.01
C CYS A 136 -13.11 11.22 -19.10
N PRO A 137 -13.25 11.66 -20.37
CA PRO A 137 -12.39 11.20 -21.46
C PRO A 137 -10.89 11.49 -21.23
N ALA A 138 -10.61 12.56 -20.49
CA ALA A 138 -9.28 12.91 -20.00
C ALA A 138 -9.37 13.35 -18.54
N THR A 139 -8.28 13.19 -17.79
CA THR A 139 -8.19 13.70 -16.41
C THR A 139 -8.32 15.23 -16.44
N PRO A 140 -9.30 15.81 -15.75
CA PRO A 140 -9.45 17.25 -15.66
C PRO A 140 -8.21 17.92 -15.05
N LEU A 141 -7.85 19.10 -15.56
CA LEU A 141 -6.62 19.81 -15.19
C LEU A 141 -6.43 20.01 -13.66
N PRO A 142 -7.47 20.36 -12.87
CA PRO A 142 -7.30 20.49 -11.41
C PRO A 142 -6.79 19.22 -10.72
N PHE A 143 -7.00 18.05 -11.33
CA PHE A 143 -6.58 16.75 -10.80
C PHE A 143 -5.38 16.15 -11.55
N ALA A 144 -4.84 16.82 -12.57
CA ALA A 144 -3.71 16.29 -13.34
C ALA A 144 -2.45 16.08 -12.48
N ALA A 145 -2.20 16.97 -11.51
CA ALA A 145 -1.09 16.87 -10.57
C ALA A 145 -1.15 15.64 -9.65
N GLN A 146 -2.30 14.97 -9.58
CA GLN A 146 -2.49 13.78 -8.73
C GLN A 146 -1.94 12.51 -9.39
N GLY A 147 -1.55 12.55 -10.67
CA GLY A 147 -1.25 11.36 -11.48
C GLY A 147 -0.23 10.40 -10.87
N GLU A 148 0.86 10.92 -10.28
CA GLU A 148 1.87 10.08 -9.63
C GLU A 148 1.33 9.42 -8.35
N GLY A 149 0.57 10.17 -7.55
CA GLY A 149 -0.09 9.65 -6.36
C GLY A 149 -1.10 8.54 -6.69
N LEU A 150 -1.90 8.74 -7.74
CA LEU A 150 -2.85 7.74 -8.22
C LEU A 150 -2.16 6.48 -8.75
N ALA A 151 -1.07 6.64 -9.52
CA ALA A 151 -0.27 5.51 -9.98
C ALA A 151 0.32 4.74 -8.80
N PHE A 152 0.80 5.44 -7.77
CA PHE A 152 1.37 4.84 -6.57
C PHE A 152 0.32 4.14 -5.69
N LEU A 153 -0.93 4.63 -5.65
CA LEU A 153 -2.02 3.95 -4.96
C LEU A 153 -2.22 2.52 -5.48
N GLY A 154 -2.17 2.33 -6.80
CA GLY A 154 -2.20 0.98 -7.40
C GLY A 154 -0.89 0.20 -7.17
N ALA A 155 0.25 0.88 -7.23
CA ALA A 155 1.55 0.27 -6.96
C ALA A 155 1.65 -0.35 -5.56
N ILE A 156 1.03 0.27 -4.56
CA ILE A 156 1.02 -0.24 -3.19
C ILE A 156 0.41 -1.63 -3.08
N GLU A 157 -0.62 -1.94 -3.86
CA GLU A 157 -1.28 -3.25 -3.80
C GLU A 157 -0.37 -4.34 -4.35
N VAL A 158 0.37 -4.00 -5.42
CA VAL A 158 1.43 -4.82 -5.97
C VAL A 158 2.55 -5.04 -4.95
N LEU A 159 2.98 -3.97 -4.26
CA LEU A 159 4.04 -4.05 -3.25
C LEU A 159 3.59 -4.82 -2.00
N GLU A 160 2.38 -4.60 -1.50
CA GLU A 160 1.82 -5.34 -0.36
C GLU A 160 1.74 -6.85 -0.66
N ALA A 161 1.35 -7.23 -1.87
CA ALA A 161 1.31 -8.63 -2.28
C ALA A 161 2.71 -9.27 -2.30
N ALA A 162 3.74 -8.53 -2.71
CA ALA A 162 5.09 -9.07 -2.87
C ALA A 162 5.98 -8.92 -1.63
N CYS A 163 5.78 -7.87 -0.84
CA CYS A 163 6.57 -7.50 0.34
C CYS A 163 5.90 -7.89 1.67
N GLY A 164 4.66 -8.39 1.61
CA GLY A 164 3.85 -8.72 2.78
C GLY A 164 4.32 -9.99 3.51
N PRO A 165 4.18 -10.05 4.85
CA PRO A 165 4.47 -11.25 5.61
C PRO A 165 3.61 -12.44 5.15
N GLY A 166 4.27 -13.49 4.67
CA GLY A 166 3.61 -14.71 4.19
C GLY A 166 3.02 -14.62 2.79
N THR A 167 3.26 -13.54 2.04
CA THR A 167 2.83 -13.40 0.63
C THR A 167 3.99 -13.34 -0.36
N GLY A 168 5.17 -12.87 0.07
CA GLY A 168 6.40 -12.90 -0.75
C GLY A 168 7.68 -12.78 0.07
N GLY A 169 8.82 -12.88 -0.62
CA GLY A 169 10.16 -12.71 -0.04
C GLY A 169 10.85 -11.41 -0.47
N VAL A 170 12.07 -11.18 0.02
CA VAL A 170 12.89 -10.00 -0.33
C VAL A 170 13.09 -9.88 -1.85
N ALA A 171 13.32 -11.00 -2.55
CA ALA A 171 13.45 -11.03 -4.00
C ALA A 171 12.15 -10.64 -4.73
N ASP A 172 11.00 -11.15 -4.28
CA ASP A 172 9.70 -10.80 -4.87
C ASP A 172 9.39 -9.32 -4.66
N CYS A 173 9.71 -8.80 -3.48
CA CYS A 173 9.54 -7.39 -3.15
C CYS A 173 10.40 -6.48 -4.05
N ALA A 174 11.67 -6.81 -4.25
CA ALA A 174 12.54 -6.06 -5.16
C ALA A 174 12.04 -6.12 -6.61
N ALA A 175 11.63 -7.30 -7.09
CA ALA A 175 11.05 -7.44 -8.42
C ALA A 175 9.74 -6.63 -8.57
N ALA A 176 8.91 -6.58 -7.53
CA ALA A 176 7.71 -5.76 -7.52
C ALA A 176 8.02 -4.25 -7.53
N LEU A 177 9.05 -3.80 -6.80
CA LEU A 177 9.54 -2.41 -6.85
C LEU A 177 10.00 -2.03 -8.26
N ILE A 178 10.83 -2.85 -8.91
CA ILE A 178 11.19 -2.63 -10.32
C ILE A 178 9.93 -2.55 -11.18
N ARG A 179 9.02 -3.54 -11.07
CA ARG A 179 7.80 -3.61 -11.90
C ARG A 179 6.92 -2.37 -11.81
N VAL A 180 6.82 -1.72 -10.65
CA VAL A 180 5.97 -0.53 -10.48
C VAL A 180 6.72 0.78 -10.73
N GLY A 181 8.05 0.78 -10.55
CA GLY A 181 8.89 1.95 -10.67
C GLY A 181 9.46 2.17 -12.06
N ASP A 182 9.83 1.09 -12.76
CA ASP A 182 10.46 1.11 -14.09
C ASP A 182 9.45 1.60 -15.14
N VAL A 183 9.58 2.87 -15.50
CA VAL A 183 8.78 3.52 -16.55
C VAL A 183 9.47 3.35 -17.89
N SER A 184 10.80 3.26 -17.89
CA SER A 184 11.61 3.18 -19.11
C SER A 184 11.54 1.81 -19.80
N GLY A 185 11.24 0.75 -19.05
CA GLY A 185 11.17 -0.64 -19.50
C GLY A 185 12.52 -1.37 -19.52
N ASP A 186 13.57 -0.81 -18.92
CA ASP A 186 14.92 -1.38 -18.91
C ASP A 186 15.20 -2.31 -17.72
N LYS A 187 14.23 -2.49 -16.83
CA LYS A 187 14.26 -3.31 -15.61
C LYS A 187 15.23 -2.80 -14.54
N LEU A 188 15.60 -1.53 -14.61
CA LEU A 188 16.37 -0.83 -13.59
C LEU A 188 15.53 0.30 -13.00
N LEU A 189 15.99 0.88 -11.90
CA LEU A 189 15.40 2.09 -11.33
C LEU A 189 16.43 3.21 -11.33
N GLY A 190 16.22 4.19 -12.20
CA GLY A 190 17.00 5.43 -12.17
C GLY A 190 16.50 6.41 -11.10
N PRO A 191 17.28 7.49 -10.83
CA PRO A 191 16.87 8.52 -9.87
C PRO A 191 15.49 9.14 -10.16
N ALA A 192 15.12 9.29 -11.43
CA ALA A 192 13.83 9.87 -11.81
C ALA A 192 12.63 8.96 -11.45
N GLU A 193 12.80 7.66 -11.64
CA GLU A 193 11.78 6.64 -11.35
C GLU A 193 11.60 6.45 -9.84
N LEU A 194 12.72 6.41 -9.10
CA LEU A 194 12.69 6.43 -7.63
C LEU A 194 12.05 7.70 -7.09
N ALA A 195 12.38 8.87 -7.64
CA ALA A 195 11.77 10.13 -7.22
C ALA A 195 10.27 10.14 -7.50
N ARG A 196 9.81 9.56 -8.62
CA ARG A 196 8.38 9.37 -8.91
C ARG A 196 7.69 8.48 -7.87
N LEU A 197 8.32 7.36 -7.49
CA LEU A 197 7.80 6.50 -6.42
C LEU A 197 7.71 7.24 -5.09
N PHE A 198 8.75 7.98 -4.71
CA PHE A 198 8.76 8.75 -3.47
C PHE A 198 7.74 9.88 -3.46
N ARG A 199 7.54 10.62 -4.56
CA ARG A 199 6.46 11.61 -4.66
C ARG A 199 5.08 10.99 -4.51
N GLY A 200 4.85 9.84 -5.16
CA GLY A 200 3.62 9.08 -4.99
C GLY A 200 3.40 8.59 -3.55
N ALA A 201 4.46 8.15 -2.88
CA ALA A 201 4.40 7.76 -1.47
C ALA A 201 4.11 8.95 -0.55
N SER A 202 4.79 10.09 -0.74
CA SER A 202 4.55 11.32 0.02
C SER A 202 3.13 11.82 -0.13
N TRP A 203 2.58 11.78 -1.35
CA TRP A 203 1.19 12.11 -1.62
C TRP A 203 0.22 11.21 -0.84
N LEU A 204 0.50 9.91 -0.76
CA LEU A 204 -0.36 9.00 -0.02
C LEU A 204 -0.31 9.28 1.49
N LEU A 205 0.89 9.56 2.02
CA LEU A 205 1.09 9.94 3.42
C LEU A 205 0.35 11.23 3.76
N SER A 206 0.33 12.22 2.85
CA SER A 206 -0.42 13.46 3.09
C SER A 206 -1.93 13.22 3.16
N LEU A 207 -2.47 12.31 2.33
CA LEU A 207 -3.88 11.92 2.41
C LEU A 207 -4.22 11.13 3.68
N GLN A 208 -3.27 10.33 4.21
CA GLN A 208 -3.47 9.59 5.45
C GLN A 208 -3.42 10.47 6.69
N ALA A 209 -2.59 11.51 6.65
CA ALA A 209 -2.45 12.46 7.75
C ALA A 209 -3.55 13.54 7.77
N GLU A 210 -4.47 13.53 6.79
CA GLU A 210 -5.56 14.51 6.65
C GLU A 210 -5.06 15.97 6.81
N VAL A 211 -3.90 16.25 6.20
CA VAL A 211 -3.22 17.53 6.31
C VAL A 211 -4.05 18.64 5.68
N SER A 212 -4.13 19.82 6.30
CA SER A 212 -4.89 20.96 5.74
C SER A 212 -4.40 21.33 4.33
N PRO A 213 -5.21 22.00 3.50
CA PRO A 213 -4.81 22.36 2.13
C PRO A 213 -3.54 23.21 2.07
N GLU A 214 -3.36 24.15 3.01
CA GLU A 214 -2.20 25.03 3.11
C GLU A 214 -0.92 24.24 3.39
N LEU A 215 -0.99 23.33 4.38
CA LEU A 215 0.12 22.45 4.73
C LEU A 215 0.35 21.38 3.65
N SER A 216 -0.69 20.99 2.90
CA SER A 216 -0.56 20.05 1.79
C SER A 216 0.25 20.64 0.64
N GLY A 217 0.12 21.94 0.35
CA GLY A 217 0.95 22.63 -0.64
C GLY A 217 2.44 22.61 -0.25
N LEU A 218 2.74 22.94 0.99
CA LEU A 218 4.10 22.88 1.53
C LEU A 218 4.64 21.45 1.55
N ALA A 219 3.85 20.49 2.05
CA ALA A 219 4.20 19.08 2.09
C ALA A 219 4.41 18.50 0.68
N GLY A 220 3.66 18.97 -0.31
CA GLY A 220 3.84 18.60 -1.72
C GLY A 220 5.18 19.09 -2.28
N ALA A 221 5.54 20.36 -2.04
CA ALA A 221 6.81 20.92 -2.49
C ALA A 221 8.02 20.27 -1.77
N ALA A 222 7.95 20.15 -0.45
CA ALA A 222 8.97 19.48 0.35
C ALA A 222 9.09 18.00 -0.02
N GLY A 223 7.96 17.33 -0.24
CA GLY A 223 7.90 15.95 -0.73
C GLY A 223 8.53 15.80 -2.11
N ALA A 224 8.32 16.75 -3.02
CA ALA A 224 8.92 16.72 -4.36
C ALA A 224 10.45 16.85 -4.32
N LEU A 225 10.98 17.81 -3.56
CA LEU A 225 12.43 17.99 -3.41
C LEU A 225 13.07 16.83 -2.62
N GLY A 226 12.43 16.45 -1.51
CA GLY A 226 12.84 15.32 -0.69
C GLY A 226 12.86 14.00 -1.47
N ALA A 227 11.90 13.79 -2.38
CA ALA A 227 11.87 12.64 -3.26
C ALA A 227 13.07 12.59 -4.23
N VAL A 228 13.45 13.72 -4.83
CA VAL A 228 14.63 13.77 -5.72
C VAL A 228 15.93 13.53 -4.94
N ALA A 229 16.08 14.19 -3.80
CA ALA A 229 17.26 14.01 -2.95
C ALA A 229 17.37 12.57 -2.43
N GLY A 230 16.28 12.02 -1.89
CA GLY A 230 16.21 10.65 -1.41
C GLY A 230 16.49 9.63 -2.51
N ALA A 231 15.99 9.86 -3.72
CA ALA A 231 16.24 8.99 -4.87
C ALA A 231 17.73 8.93 -5.23
N ARG A 232 18.41 10.08 -5.27
CA ARG A 232 19.85 10.13 -5.55
C ARG A 232 20.66 9.42 -4.47
N LEU A 233 20.38 9.71 -3.20
CA LEU A 233 21.05 9.05 -2.08
C LEU A 233 20.83 7.53 -2.09
N MET A 234 19.65 7.07 -2.50
CA MET A 234 19.37 5.64 -2.61
C MET A 234 20.17 4.99 -3.75
N VAL A 235 20.27 5.64 -4.91
CA VAL A 235 21.14 5.16 -6.00
C VAL A 235 22.60 5.15 -5.56
N GLU A 236 23.12 6.27 -5.09
CA GLU A 236 24.53 6.41 -4.67
C GLU A 236 24.94 5.43 -3.56
N SER A 237 24.00 4.97 -2.73
CA SER A 237 24.28 4.02 -1.64
C SER A 237 24.12 2.55 -2.02
N LEU A 238 23.41 2.22 -3.10
CA LEU A 238 23.06 0.85 -3.47
C LEU A 238 23.53 0.45 -4.88
N ASP A 239 23.98 1.39 -5.70
CA ASP A 239 24.56 1.16 -7.03
C ASP A 239 25.99 0.64 -6.88
N TYR A 240 26.13 -0.69 -6.83
CA TYR A 240 27.41 -1.36 -6.56
C TYR A 240 28.25 -1.54 -7.83
N ASP A 241 27.63 -1.50 -9.01
CA ASP A 241 28.36 -1.58 -10.29
C ASP A 241 28.59 -0.21 -10.96
N GLY A 242 28.02 0.86 -10.42
CA GLY A 242 28.30 2.25 -10.78
C GLY A 242 27.58 2.71 -12.05
N ASP A 243 26.48 2.07 -12.42
CA ASP A 243 25.74 2.37 -13.65
C ASP A 243 24.73 3.53 -13.51
N GLY A 244 24.59 4.08 -12.29
CA GLY A 244 23.71 5.17 -11.92
C GLY A 244 22.25 4.77 -11.75
N ARG A 245 21.96 3.46 -11.61
CA ARG A 245 20.61 2.89 -11.50
C ARG A 245 20.63 1.74 -10.51
N LEU A 246 19.44 1.24 -10.16
CA LEU A 246 19.31 0.10 -9.25
C LEU A 246 18.64 -1.08 -9.95
N SER A 247 19.38 -2.18 -10.03
CA SER A 247 18.84 -3.48 -10.42
C SER A 247 18.12 -4.17 -9.26
N ALA A 248 17.26 -5.16 -9.57
CA ALA A 248 16.65 -5.99 -8.53
C ALA A 248 17.70 -6.70 -7.66
N ARG A 249 18.86 -7.05 -8.22
CA ARG A 249 19.97 -7.68 -7.50
C ARG A 249 20.53 -6.74 -6.43
N GLU A 250 20.75 -5.48 -6.76
CA GLU A 250 21.31 -4.48 -5.85
C GLU A 250 20.34 -4.11 -4.73
N LEU A 251 19.03 -4.06 -5.03
CA LEU A 251 18.00 -3.88 -4.01
C LEU A 251 18.01 -4.99 -2.96
N VAL A 252 18.30 -6.24 -3.34
CA VAL A 252 18.36 -7.37 -2.42
C VAL A 252 19.76 -7.63 -1.83
N GLN A 253 20.79 -7.03 -2.41
CA GLN A 253 22.17 -7.13 -1.95
C GLN A 253 22.21 -6.73 -0.46
N ASP A 254 22.88 -7.55 0.35
CA ASP A 254 22.98 -7.47 1.82
C ASP A 254 21.67 -7.67 2.63
N ARG A 255 20.50 -7.74 1.98
CA ARG A 255 19.19 -7.97 2.62
C ARG A 255 18.72 -9.42 2.54
N ALA A 256 19.06 -10.11 1.46
CA ALA A 256 18.73 -11.52 1.26
C ALA A 256 19.51 -12.46 2.21
N VAL A 257 20.64 -11.98 2.76
CA VAL A 257 21.53 -12.74 3.67
C VAL A 257 21.36 -12.33 5.13
N LEU A 258 20.22 -11.73 5.51
CA LEU A 258 19.82 -11.63 6.92
C LEU A 258 19.40 -13.01 7.49
N ALA A 259 20.18 -14.05 7.22
CA ALA A 259 20.33 -15.12 8.18
C ALA A 259 21.03 -14.48 9.39
N THR A 260 20.25 -14.14 10.41
CA THR A 260 20.77 -13.72 11.71
C THR A 260 21.51 -14.88 12.37
N GLY A 261 22.68 -15.23 11.84
CA GLY A 261 23.73 -15.89 12.60
C GLY A 261 24.30 -14.87 13.57
N GLY A 262 23.50 -14.50 14.58
CA GLY A 262 24.01 -13.71 15.69
C GLY A 262 25.11 -14.50 16.39
N GLU A 263 26.25 -13.87 16.66
CA GLU A 263 27.23 -14.42 17.58
C GLU A 263 26.54 -14.55 18.95
N ALA A 264 26.56 -15.73 19.59
CA ALA A 264 25.89 -15.94 20.88
C ALA A 264 26.38 -15.00 22.01
N ARG A 265 27.52 -14.32 21.79
CA ARG A 265 28.11 -13.32 22.69
C ARG A 265 27.77 -11.87 22.31
N GLY A 266 27.05 -11.63 21.23
CA GLY A 266 26.64 -10.30 20.79
C GLY A 266 25.73 -9.64 21.82
N ARG A 267 26.08 -8.43 22.26
CA ARG A 267 25.22 -7.61 23.11
C ARG A 267 24.23 -6.81 22.25
N PRO A 268 22.98 -6.63 22.68
CA PRO A 268 22.04 -5.74 22.00
C PRO A 268 22.65 -4.33 21.93
N LEU A 269 22.69 -3.74 20.74
CA LEU A 269 22.90 -2.30 20.63
C LEU A 269 21.69 -1.63 21.28
N ALA A 270 21.94 -0.69 22.20
CA ALA A 270 20.88 0.14 22.77
C ALA A 270 20.29 1.01 21.64
N LEU A 271 19.21 0.52 21.02
CA LEU A 271 18.48 1.18 19.93
C LEU A 271 17.74 2.46 20.36
N GLU A 272 17.82 2.83 21.64
CA GLU A 272 17.27 4.07 22.22
C GLU A 272 17.84 5.35 21.57
N ARG A 273 18.92 5.25 20.78
CA ARG A 273 19.53 6.39 20.07
C ARG A 273 19.09 6.56 18.61
N LEU A 274 18.28 5.65 18.05
CA LEU A 274 17.81 5.84 16.67
C LEU A 274 16.83 7.02 16.56
N SER A 275 16.04 7.28 17.61
CA SER A 275 15.20 8.48 17.74
C SER A 275 16.03 9.76 17.88
N GLU A 276 17.22 9.69 18.47
CA GLU A 276 18.16 10.82 18.55
C GLU A 276 18.72 11.16 17.16
N GLY A 277 18.95 10.16 16.30
CA GLY A 277 19.36 10.37 14.90
C GLY A 277 18.30 11.10 14.06
N VAL A 278 17.03 10.79 14.26
CA VAL A 278 15.91 11.51 13.59
C VAL A 278 15.79 12.94 14.10
N ALA A 279 15.97 13.17 15.41
CA ALA A 279 15.98 14.51 15.99
C ALA A 279 17.18 15.35 15.51
N LEU A 280 18.37 14.74 15.37
CA LEU A 280 19.56 15.38 14.83
C LEU A 280 19.38 15.80 13.37
N MET A 281 18.81 14.92 12.53
CA MET A 281 18.50 15.22 11.13
C MET A 281 17.50 16.38 11.02
N ARG A 282 16.45 16.40 11.87
CA ARG A 282 15.53 17.54 11.96
C ARG A 282 16.26 18.82 12.34
N GLY A 283 17.15 18.79 13.35
CA GLY A 283 17.91 19.96 13.78
C GLY A 283 18.87 20.50 12.71
N ILE A 284 19.49 19.63 11.89
CA ILE A 284 20.33 20.04 10.75
C ILE A 284 19.49 20.73 9.68
N VAL A 285 18.32 20.18 9.36
CA VAL A 285 17.40 20.75 8.37
C VAL A 285 16.84 22.09 8.85
N GLU A 286 16.43 22.19 10.11
CA GLU A 286 15.99 23.45 10.73
C GLU A 286 17.12 24.49 10.77
N GLY A 287 18.35 24.08 11.09
CA GLY A 287 19.52 24.96 11.08
C GLY A 287 19.91 25.45 9.68
N LEU A 288 19.69 24.64 8.64
CA LEU A 288 19.90 25.04 7.25
C LEU A 288 18.80 25.97 6.71
N MET A 289 17.58 25.90 7.26
CA MET A 289 16.44 26.72 6.83
C MET A 289 16.24 27.99 7.65
N GLY A 290 16.90 28.13 8.81
CA GLY A 290 16.65 29.21 9.77
C GLY A 290 17.86 30.10 10.10
N GLY A 291 18.90 30.12 9.27
CA GLY A 291 20.12 30.90 9.52
C GLY A 291 20.13 32.31 8.93
N GLU A 292 19.14 33.15 9.24
CA GLU A 292 19.22 34.60 9.08
C GLU A 292 18.65 35.28 10.34
N GLU A 293 19.50 35.40 11.36
CA GLU A 293 19.43 36.49 12.35
C GLU A 293 20.67 37.38 12.20
#